data_AF-A0A818H7J4-F1
#
_entry.id   AF-A0A818H7J4-F1
#
_cell.length_a   1.000
_cell.length_b   1.000
_cell.length_c   1.000
_cell.angle_alpha   90.00
_cell.angle_beta   90.00
_cell.angle_gamma   90.00
#
_symmetry.space_group_name_H-M   'P 1'
#
loop_
_entity.id
_entity.type
_entity.pdbx_description
1 polymer ?
#
loop_
_entity_poly.entity_id
_entity_poly.type
_entity_poly.pdbx_seq_one_letter_code
_entity_poly.pdbx_strand_id
1 'polypeptide(L)'
;MLKKLVNHRQISLTIVAKRSANIQSIDSNLGDRMKILNDNRQYLKTLELIDKHKNHIETCSNWVIIQALKACSELRDIQRGSSIHDLVSSRLKHDPYIFPALIHFYMQCGDIDRAQSLFDGSSKKTLNIYGAMMKGYIRNKQAKKAIDLFSEINNPDKFIINLLFNACAQLGTAKELSLVKKVSLNIPKSFHSDP
;
A
#
# COMPACT_ATOMS: atom_id res chain seq x y z
N MET A 1 -14.42 33.23 -38.87
CA MET A 1 -13.71 33.31 -37.58
C MET A 1 -13.85 32.04 -36.73
N LEU A 2 -15.06 31.50 -36.53
CA LEU A 2 -15.34 30.32 -35.70
C LEU A 2 -14.59 29.02 -36.09
N LYS A 3 -14.42 28.72 -37.38
CA LYS A 3 -13.69 27.50 -37.83
C LYS A 3 -12.21 27.46 -37.41
N LYS A 4 -11.52 28.61 -37.30
CA LYS A 4 -10.12 28.67 -36.85
C LYS A 4 -9.98 28.42 -35.34
N LEU A 5 -10.92 28.92 -34.54
CA LEU A 5 -10.95 28.73 -33.08
C LEU A 5 -11.24 27.26 -32.68
N VAL A 6 -12.18 26.60 -33.39
CA VAL A 6 -12.46 25.17 -33.20
C VAL A 6 -11.23 24.32 -33.55
N ASN A 7 -10.54 24.66 -34.64
CA ASN A 7 -9.34 23.93 -35.07
C ASN A 7 -8.18 24.07 -34.07
N HIS A 8 -7.92 25.28 -33.56
CA HIS A 8 -6.91 25.49 -32.50
C HIS A 8 -7.25 24.73 -31.21
N ARG A 9 -8.51 24.74 -30.76
CA ARG A 9 -8.94 23.97 -29.58
C ARG A 9 -8.74 22.46 -29.79
N GLN A 10 -9.09 21.94 -30.96
CA GLN A 10 -8.95 20.53 -31.30
C GLN A 10 -7.47 20.10 -31.36
N ILE A 11 -6.59 20.97 -31.90
CA ILE A 11 -5.14 20.75 -31.93
C ILE A 11 -4.56 20.74 -30.52
N SER A 12 -4.93 21.71 -29.67
CA SER A 12 -4.50 21.74 -28.26
C SER A 12 -4.94 20.51 -27.49
N LEU A 13 -6.19 20.06 -27.66
CA LEU A 13 -6.70 18.82 -27.03
C LEU A 13 -5.95 17.58 -27.52
N THR A 14 -5.64 17.49 -28.81
CA THR A 14 -4.90 16.36 -29.39
C THR A 14 -3.44 16.32 -28.90
N ILE A 15 -2.80 17.48 -28.73
CA ILE A 15 -1.44 17.57 -28.16
C ILE A 15 -1.44 17.16 -26.68
N VAL A 16 -2.42 17.63 -25.90
CA VAL A 16 -2.56 17.25 -24.49
C VAL A 16 -2.84 15.75 -24.36
N ALA A 17 -3.72 15.18 -25.19
CA ALA A 17 -4.01 13.75 -25.21
C ALA A 17 -2.80 12.90 -25.61
N LYS A 18 -2.03 13.30 -26.64
CA LYS A 18 -0.77 12.63 -27.01
C LYS A 18 0.29 12.73 -25.91
N ARG A 19 0.41 13.88 -25.25
CA ARG A 19 1.32 14.07 -24.12
C ARG A 19 0.91 13.20 -22.93
N SER A 20 -0.38 13.11 -22.62
CA SER A 20 -0.94 12.22 -21.60
C SER A 20 -0.70 10.74 -21.92
N ALA A 21 -0.89 10.32 -23.17
CA ALA A 21 -0.65 8.94 -23.61
C ALA A 21 0.84 8.56 -23.57
N ASN A 22 1.73 9.48 -23.96
CA ASN A 22 3.18 9.28 -23.84
C ASN A 22 3.63 9.21 -22.37
N ILE A 23 3.07 10.05 -21.49
CA ILE A 23 3.34 9.99 -20.05
C ILE A 23 2.88 8.64 -19.48
N GLN A 24 1.68 8.18 -19.81
CA GLN A 24 1.18 6.86 -19.38
C GLN A 24 2.05 5.69 -19.87
N SER A 25 2.56 5.74 -21.10
CA SER A 25 3.47 4.73 -21.67
C SER A 25 4.85 4.72 -21.00
N ILE A 26 5.38 5.88 -20.63
CA ILE A 26 6.65 6.00 -19.91
C ILE A 26 6.46 5.49 -18.47
N ASP A 27 5.33 5.82 -17.85
CA ASP A 27 4.99 5.43 -16.48
C ASP A 27 4.76 3.92 -16.30
N SER A 28 4.17 3.24 -17.29
CA SER A 28 4.00 1.78 -17.23
C SER A 28 5.35 1.06 -17.27
N ASN A 29 6.24 1.45 -18.19
CA ASN A 29 7.60 0.93 -18.28
C ASN A 29 8.43 1.27 -17.03
N LEU A 30 8.25 2.46 -16.47
CA LEU A 30 8.91 2.88 -15.23
C LEU A 30 8.50 1.99 -14.05
N GLY A 31 7.20 1.78 -13.84
CA GLY A 31 6.68 0.96 -12.75
C GLY A 31 7.17 -0.49 -12.81
N ASP A 32 7.23 -1.09 -14.00
CA ASP A 32 7.72 -2.47 -14.18
C ASP A 32 9.21 -2.61 -13.92
N ARG A 33 10.02 -1.63 -14.37
CA ARG A 33 11.45 -1.58 -14.03
C ARG A 33 11.67 -1.47 -12.53
N MET A 34 10.90 -0.61 -11.86
CA MET A 34 10.97 -0.45 -10.41
C MET A 34 10.56 -1.73 -9.67
N LYS A 35 9.52 -2.44 -10.17
CA LYS A 35 9.13 -3.74 -9.64
C LYS A 35 10.29 -4.74 -9.72
N ILE A 36 10.94 -4.86 -10.88
CA ILE A 36 12.09 -5.77 -11.08
C ILE A 36 13.23 -5.41 -10.12
N LEU A 37 13.56 -4.12 -9.96
CA LEU A 37 14.59 -3.68 -9.02
C LEU A 37 14.22 -4.04 -7.58
N ASN A 38 12.98 -3.77 -7.17
CA ASN A 38 12.50 -4.08 -5.82
C ASN A 38 12.48 -5.58 -5.52
N ASP A 39 12.12 -6.42 -6.51
CA ASP A 39 12.13 -7.87 -6.35
C ASP A 39 13.56 -8.42 -6.24
N ASN A 40 14.51 -7.76 -6.89
CA ASN A 40 15.95 -8.00 -6.74
C ASN A 40 16.58 -7.28 -5.52
N ARG A 41 15.76 -6.71 -4.63
CA ARG A 41 16.19 -5.95 -3.44
C ARG A 41 17.09 -4.74 -3.73
N GLN A 42 17.06 -4.24 -4.96
CA GLN A 42 17.83 -3.06 -5.41
C GLN A 42 17.07 -1.75 -5.10
N TYR A 43 16.65 -1.58 -3.84
CA TYR A 43 15.76 -0.47 -3.44
C TYR A 43 16.38 0.91 -3.66
N LEU A 44 17.69 1.06 -3.44
CA LEU A 44 18.40 2.32 -3.69
C LEU A 44 18.29 2.74 -5.17
N LYS A 45 18.47 1.79 -6.09
CA LYS A 45 18.33 2.05 -7.53
C LYS A 45 16.89 2.39 -7.90
N THR A 46 15.91 1.77 -7.24
CA THR A 46 14.49 2.16 -7.41
C THR A 46 14.30 3.63 -7.03
N LEU A 47 14.86 4.07 -5.90
CA LEU A 47 14.77 5.46 -5.46
C LEU A 47 15.54 6.43 -6.36
N GLU A 48 16.74 6.07 -6.83
CA GLU A 48 17.47 6.85 -7.84
C GLU A 48 16.66 7.02 -9.13
N LEU A 49 15.93 5.98 -9.54
CA LEU A 49 15.09 6.02 -10.74
C LEU A 49 13.91 6.97 -10.54
N ILE A 50 13.30 6.99 -9.36
CA ILE A 50 12.26 7.96 -8.99
C ILE A 50 12.81 9.37 -8.94
N ASP A 51 13.97 9.58 -8.32
CA ASP A 51 14.58 10.92 -8.17
C ASP A 51 14.88 11.54 -9.55
N LYS A 52 15.30 10.71 -10.52
CA LYS A 52 15.46 11.12 -11.94
C LYS A 52 14.15 11.56 -12.59
N HIS A 53 13.00 11.08 -12.11
CA HIS A 53 11.66 11.38 -12.64
C HIS A 53 10.80 12.17 -11.64
N LYS A 54 11.40 12.81 -10.61
CA LYS A 54 10.67 13.44 -9.51
C LYS A 54 9.67 14.51 -9.95
N ASN A 55 9.96 15.20 -11.06
CA ASN A 55 9.07 16.24 -11.63
C ASN A 55 7.77 15.65 -12.23
N HIS A 56 7.69 14.33 -12.37
CA HIS A 56 6.55 13.62 -12.92
C HIS A 56 5.87 12.71 -11.90
N ILE A 57 6.42 12.57 -10.68
CA ILE A 57 5.89 11.63 -9.68
C ILE A 57 4.45 11.96 -9.31
N GLU A 58 4.08 13.25 -9.29
CA GLU A 58 2.70 13.66 -9.07
C GLU A 58 1.82 13.10 -10.18
N THR A 59 2.23 13.10 -11.46
CA THR A 59 1.42 12.56 -12.56
C THR A 59 1.50 11.05 -12.73
N CYS A 60 2.42 10.37 -12.04
CA CYS A 60 2.66 8.94 -12.22
C CYS A 60 1.47 8.08 -11.76
N SER A 61 1.41 6.87 -12.33
CA SER A 61 0.43 5.85 -11.97
C SER A 61 0.58 5.39 -10.51
N ASN A 62 -0.52 4.91 -9.92
CA ASN A 62 -0.52 4.34 -8.57
C ASN A 62 0.49 3.20 -8.42
N TRP A 63 0.75 2.47 -9.51
CA TRP A 63 1.75 1.41 -9.54
C TRP A 63 3.18 1.92 -9.25
N VAL A 64 3.59 3.01 -9.89
CA VAL A 64 4.89 3.66 -9.63
C VAL A 64 4.98 4.12 -8.17
N ILE A 65 3.91 4.73 -7.65
CA ILE A 65 3.83 5.17 -6.24
C ILE A 65 3.99 3.99 -5.28
N ILE A 66 3.30 2.87 -5.53
CA ILE A 66 3.41 1.66 -4.70
C ILE A 66 4.83 1.11 -4.71
N GLN A 67 5.49 1.06 -5.88
CA GLN A 67 6.87 0.62 -5.97
C GLN A 67 7.85 1.57 -5.27
N ALA A 68 7.58 2.88 -5.31
CA ALA A 68 8.34 3.89 -4.58
C ALA A 68 8.20 3.73 -3.06
N LEU A 69 6.97 3.58 -2.58
CA LEU A 69 6.69 3.34 -1.17
C LEU A 69 7.31 2.02 -0.70
N LYS A 70 7.29 0.96 -1.51
CA LYS A 70 7.97 -0.32 -1.20
C LYS A 70 9.47 -0.09 -0.99
N ALA A 71 10.15 0.62 -1.88
CA ALA A 71 11.57 0.92 -1.74
C ALA A 71 11.86 1.78 -0.49
N CYS A 72 11.05 2.81 -0.24
CA CYS A 72 11.17 3.64 0.97
C CYS A 72 10.96 2.81 2.25
N SER A 73 9.99 1.89 2.23
CA SER A 73 9.68 0.99 3.35
C SER A 73 10.88 0.10 3.69
N GLU A 74 11.46 -0.55 2.69
CA GLU A 74 12.59 -1.47 2.88
C GLU A 74 13.87 -0.73 3.33
N LEU A 75 14.06 0.51 2.89
CA LEU A 75 15.17 1.36 3.32
C LEU A 75 14.89 2.17 4.60
N ARG A 76 13.67 2.09 5.14
CA ARG A 76 13.19 2.92 6.27
C ARG A 76 13.38 4.42 6.03
N ASP A 77 13.26 4.86 4.78
CA ASP A 77 13.40 6.26 4.38
C ASP A 77 12.09 7.01 4.62
N ILE A 78 11.91 7.44 5.87
CA ILE A 78 10.69 8.13 6.31
C ILE A 78 10.52 9.48 5.59
N GLN A 79 11.62 10.16 5.27
CA GLN A 79 11.59 11.49 4.65
C GLN A 79 11.06 11.42 3.23
N ARG A 80 11.63 10.52 2.41
CA ARG A 80 11.21 10.36 1.02
C ARG A 80 9.79 9.81 0.94
N GLY A 81 9.44 8.81 1.75
CA GLY A 81 8.07 8.28 1.72
C GLY A 81 7.01 9.25 2.27
N SER A 82 7.34 10.12 3.24
CA SER A 82 6.44 11.20 3.66
C SER A 82 6.26 12.25 2.56
N SER A 83 7.34 12.60 1.85
CA SER A 83 7.24 13.49 0.68
C SER A 83 6.34 12.89 -0.41
N ILE A 84 6.44 11.58 -0.65
CA ILE A 84 5.54 10.87 -1.57
C ILE A 84 4.10 10.93 -1.08
N HIS A 85 3.85 10.69 0.22
CA HIS A 85 2.52 10.80 0.81
C HIS A 85 1.91 12.18 0.52
N ASP A 86 2.60 13.27 0.85
CA ASP A 86 2.11 14.63 0.66
C ASP A 86 1.75 14.92 -0.81
N LEU A 87 2.54 14.41 -1.75
CA LEU A 87 2.29 14.56 -3.20
C LEU A 87 1.04 13.81 -3.67
N VAL A 88 0.70 12.69 -3.03
CA VAL A 88 -0.45 11.87 -3.43
C VAL A 88 -1.67 12.07 -2.53
N SER A 89 -1.61 12.89 -1.47
CA SER A 89 -2.66 13.06 -0.47
C SER A 89 -4.05 13.37 -1.07
N SER A 90 -4.10 14.15 -2.15
CA SER A 90 -5.34 14.47 -2.87
C SER A 90 -6.01 13.26 -3.54
N ARG A 91 -5.25 12.19 -3.81
CA ARG A 91 -5.70 10.95 -4.47
C ARG A 91 -6.06 9.85 -3.49
N LEU A 92 -5.69 10.00 -2.22
CA LEU A 92 -5.75 8.92 -1.23
C LEU A 92 -7.16 8.55 -0.78
N LYS A 93 -8.11 9.47 -0.84
CA LYS A 93 -9.40 9.31 -0.15
C LYS A 93 -10.15 8.03 -0.54
N HIS A 94 -9.88 7.45 -1.72
CA HIS A 94 -10.59 6.26 -2.20
C HIS A 94 -9.72 5.22 -2.91
N ASP A 95 -8.38 5.30 -2.84
CA ASP A 95 -7.54 4.34 -3.57
C ASP A 95 -7.31 3.05 -2.76
N PRO A 96 -7.77 1.87 -3.25
CA PRO A 96 -7.68 0.62 -2.50
C PRO A 96 -6.26 0.02 -2.45
N TYR A 97 -5.28 0.60 -3.14
CA TYR A 97 -3.93 0.07 -3.26
C TYR A 97 -2.86 0.96 -2.61
N ILE A 98 -2.88 2.27 -2.87
CA ILE A 98 -1.95 3.24 -2.26
C ILE A 98 -2.20 3.34 -0.76
N PHE A 99 -3.46 3.32 -0.34
CA PHE A 99 -3.80 3.52 1.07
C PHE A 99 -3.24 2.41 1.98
N PRO A 100 -3.43 1.11 1.70
CA PRO A 100 -2.71 0.05 2.41
C PRO A 100 -1.18 0.14 2.29
N ALA A 101 -0.66 0.60 1.13
CA ALA A 101 0.79 0.73 0.93
C ALA A 101 1.41 1.83 1.82
N LEU A 102 0.72 2.95 2.03
CA LEU A 102 1.13 4.01 2.95
C LEU A 102 1.10 3.55 4.41
N ILE A 103 0.03 2.86 4.82
CA ILE A 103 -0.04 2.25 6.15
C ILE A 103 1.14 1.30 6.35
N HIS A 104 1.38 0.41 5.38
CA HIS A 104 2.52 -0.50 5.44
C HIS A 104 3.85 0.25 5.57
N PHE A 105 4.05 1.30 4.77
CA PHE A 105 5.26 2.13 4.82
C PHE A 105 5.49 2.77 6.19
N TYR A 106 4.49 3.42 6.77
CA TYR A 106 4.62 4.06 8.08
C TYR A 106 4.87 3.03 9.18
N MET A 107 4.14 1.91 9.18
CA MET A 107 4.40 0.80 10.09
C MET A 107 5.80 0.20 9.93
N GLN A 108 6.29 0.08 8.70
CA GLN A 108 7.63 -0.42 8.41
C GLN A 108 8.71 0.55 8.93
N CYS A 109 8.50 1.86 8.79
CA CYS A 109 9.41 2.87 9.32
C CYS A 109 9.34 3.03 10.84
N GLY A 110 8.30 2.49 11.49
CA GLY A 110 8.09 2.58 12.93
C GLY A 110 7.29 3.81 13.37
N ASP A 111 6.74 4.57 12.41
CA ASP A 111 5.85 5.70 12.67
C ASP A 111 4.41 5.19 12.79
N ILE A 112 4.14 4.55 13.93
CA ILE A 112 2.87 3.86 14.20
C ILE A 112 1.71 4.88 14.27
N ASP A 113 1.97 6.08 14.77
CA ASP A 113 0.93 7.09 14.98
C ASP A 113 0.38 7.63 13.65
N ARG A 114 1.23 7.85 12.65
CA ARG A 114 0.76 8.22 11.29
C ARG A 114 0.04 7.07 10.60
N ALA A 115 0.49 5.83 10.79
CA ALA A 115 -0.22 4.66 10.26
C ALA A 115 -1.62 4.53 10.88
N GLN A 116 -1.73 4.73 12.19
CA GLN A 116 -3.00 4.71 12.92
C GLN A 116 -3.92 5.86 12.48
N SER A 117 -3.38 7.07 12.32
CA SER A 117 -4.14 8.22 11.82
C SER A 117 -4.74 7.98 10.43
N LEU A 118 -3.97 7.35 9.53
CA LEU A 118 -4.49 6.92 8.23
C LEU A 118 -5.59 5.87 8.42
N PHE A 119 -5.33 4.82 9.20
CA PHE A 119 -6.32 3.78 9.46
C PHE A 119 -7.66 4.33 9.99
N ASP A 120 -7.60 5.22 10.98
CA ASP A 120 -8.78 5.83 11.60
C ASP A 120 -9.54 6.73 10.63
N GLY A 121 -8.82 7.48 9.78
CA GLY A 121 -9.39 8.31 8.72
C GLY A 121 -10.04 7.54 7.56
N SER A 122 -9.90 6.21 7.50
CA SER A 122 -10.52 5.39 6.47
C SER A 122 -12.01 5.17 6.72
N SER A 123 -12.85 5.65 5.80
CA SER A 123 -14.32 5.45 5.83
C SER A 123 -14.73 4.01 5.50
N LYS A 124 -13.91 3.27 4.75
CA LYS A 124 -14.14 1.87 4.40
C LYS A 124 -12.85 1.06 4.56
N LYS A 125 -12.75 0.33 5.67
CA LYS A 125 -11.62 -0.54 5.99
C LYS A 125 -11.81 -1.91 5.31
N THR A 126 -10.96 -2.19 4.31
CA THR A 126 -10.91 -3.50 3.65
C THR A 126 -10.00 -4.46 4.41
N LEU A 127 -10.07 -5.77 4.13
CA LEU A 127 -9.17 -6.75 4.74
C LEU A 127 -7.68 -6.42 4.46
N ASN A 128 -7.37 -5.81 3.30
CA ASN A 128 -6.00 -5.35 3.01
C ASN A 128 -5.53 -4.24 3.98
N ILE A 129 -6.41 -3.31 4.34
CA ILE A 129 -6.12 -2.23 5.31
C ILE A 129 -5.91 -2.83 6.70
N TYR A 130 -6.83 -3.70 7.14
CA TYR A 130 -6.70 -4.43 8.41
C TYR A 130 -5.40 -5.24 8.48
N GLY A 131 -5.08 -5.96 7.41
CA GLY A 131 -3.87 -6.79 7.35
C GLY A 131 -2.58 -5.96 7.34
N ALA A 132 -2.56 -4.81 6.69
CA ALA A 132 -1.42 -3.88 6.76
C ALA A 132 -1.16 -3.41 8.20
N MET A 133 -2.21 -3.05 8.95
CA MET A 133 -2.12 -2.68 10.37
C MET A 133 -1.69 -3.85 11.25
N MET A 134 -2.36 -5.00 11.15
CA MET A 134 -2.04 -6.19 11.95
C MET A 134 -0.58 -6.62 11.73
N LYS A 135 -0.13 -6.71 10.46
CA LYS A 135 1.26 -7.02 10.13
C LYS A 135 2.24 -6.00 10.71
N GLY A 136 1.90 -4.72 10.62
CA GLY A 136 2.68 -3.64 11.22
C GLY A 136 2.79 -3.77 12.74
N TYR A 137 1.69 -4.08 13.42
CA TYR A 137 1.68 -4.25 14.87
C TYR A 137 2.53 -5.42 15.33
N ILE A 138 2.42 -6.57 14.66
CA ILE A 138 3.26 -7.75 14.93
C ILE A 138 4.75 -7.42 14.75
N ARG A 139 5.10 -6.73 13.68
CA ARG A 139 6.49 -6.32 13.39
C ARG A 139 7.03 -5.37 14.46
N ASN A 140 6.21 -4.43 14.93
CA ASN A 140 6.58 -3.45 15.96
C ASN A 140 6.37 -3.97 17.40
N LYS A 141 6.29 -5.29 17.59
CA LYS A 141 6.16 -5.93 18.92
C LYS A 141 4.90 -5.52 19.70
N GLN A 142 3.84 -5.13 18.98
CA GLN A 142 2.53 -4.78 19.52
C GLN A 142 1.49 -5.83 19.13
N ALA A 143 1.84 -7.14 19.17
CA ALA A 143 0.92 -8.24 18.81
C ALA A 143 -0.43 -8.16 19.50
N LYS A 144 -0.49 -7.67 20.73
CA LYS A 144 -1.75 -7.48 21.45
C LYS A 144 -2.73 -6.59 20.68
N LYS A 145 -2.27 -5.45 20.14
CA LYS A 145 -3.09 -4.58 19.29
C LYS A 145 -3.51 -5.24 17.99
N ALA A 146 -2.68 -6.11 17.41
CA ALA A 146 -3.06 -6.88 16.22
C ALA A 146 -4.23 -7.86 16.52
N ILE A 147 -4.19 -8.52 17.68
CA ILE A 147 -5.26 -9.41 18.14
C ILE A 147 -6.53 -8.62 18.45
N ASP A 148 -6.40 -7.48 19.12
CA ASP A 148 -7.56 -6.63 19.43
C ASP A 148 -8.21 -6.12 18.13
N LEU A 149 -7.40 -5.73 17.15
CA LEU A 149 -7.88 -5.30 15.85
C LEU A 149 -8.61 -6.42 15.07
N PHE A 150 -8.20 -7.68 15.21
CA PHE A 150 -8.90 -8.81 14.59
C PHE A 150 -10.35 -8.92 15.07
N SER A 151 -10.66 -8.49 16.30
CA SER A 151 -12.03 -8.58 16.84
C SER A 151 -13.04 -7.67 16.12
N GLU A 152 -12.56 -6.67 15.37
CA GLU A 152 -13.40 -5.80 14.52
C GLU A 152 -13.76 -6.45 13.18
N ILE A 153 -13.16 -7.59 12.84
CA ILE A 153 -13.28 -8.23 11.53
C ILE A 153 -14.33 -9.34 11.58
N ASN A 154 -15.49 -9.10 10.95
CA ASN A 154 -16.59 -10.07 10.94
C ASN A 154 -16.32 -11.31 10.07
N ASN A 155 -15.68 -11.12 8.91
CA ASN A 155 -15.43 -12.19 7.92
C ASN A 155 -13.95 -12.19 7.50
N PRO A 156 -13.04 -12.70 8.34
CA PRO A 156 -11.62 -12.72 8.04
C PRO A 156 -11.32 -13.76 6.96
N ASP A 157 -10.41 -13.43 6.04
CA ASP A 157 -9.87 -14.36 5.05
C ASP A 157 -8.68 -15.15 5.62
N LYS A 158 -8.14 -16.09 4.81
CA LYS A 158 -6.96 -16.88 5.16
C LYS A 158 -5.76 -16.01 5.55
N PHE A 159 -5.60 -14.86 4.90
CA PHE A 159 -4.50 -13.93 5.15
C PHE A 159 -4.62 -13.28 6.55
N ILE A 160 -5.79 -12.76 6.91
CA ILE A 160 -6.06 -12.17 8.21
C ILE A 160 -5.95 -13.20 9.34
N ILE A 161 -6.46 -14.41 9.15
CA ILE A 161 -6.35 -15.50 10.14
C ILE A 161 -4.87 -15.86 10.38
N ASN A 162 -4.05 -15.94 9.32
CA ASN A 162 -2.62 -16.18 9.47
C ASN A 162 -1.91 -15.07 10.25
N LEU A 163 -2.28 -13.81 10.05
CA LEU A 163 -1.76 -12.69 10.85
C LEU A 163 -2.17 -12.81 12.32
N LEU A 164 -3.41 -13.21 12.62
CA LEU A 164 -3.84 -13.47 13.99
C LEU A 164 -2.96 -14.56 14.63
N PHE A 165 -2.72 -15.67 13.93
CA PHE A 165 -1.89 -16.76 14.46
C PHE A 165 -0.45 -16.31 14.72
N ASN A 166 0.13 -15.51 13.84
CA ASN A 166 1.45 -14.92 14.06
C ASN A 166 1.48 -14.00 15.30
N ALA A 167 0.43 -13.20 15.50
CA ALA A 167 0.31 -12.36 16.69
C ALA A 167 0.17 -13.18 17.98
N CYS A 168 -0.67 -14.23 17.97
CA CYS A 168 -0.82 -15.16 19.08
C CYS A 168 0.48 -15.88 19.42
N ALA A 169 1.20 -16.36 18.40
CA ALA A 169 2.49 -17.02 18.56
C ALA A 169 3.55 -16.08 19.16
N GLN A 170 3.54 -14.79 18.78
CA GLN A 170 4.44 -13.80 19.35
C GLN A 170 4.19 -13.54 20.85
N LEU A 171 2.94 -13.67 21.32
CA LEU A 171 2.62 -13.53 22.75
C LEU A 171 2.81 -14.82 23.54
N GLY A 172 2.59 -16.00 22.94
CA GLY A 172 2.89 -17.30 23.55
C GLY A 172 2.07 -17.65 24.80
N THR A 173 0.90 -17.05 24.96
CA THR A 173 0.07 -17.12 26.18
C THR A 173 -1.02 -18.20 26.08
N ALA A 174 -1.48 -18.73 27.22
CA ALA A 174 -2.56 -19.73 27.27
C ALA A 174 -3.90 -19.20 26.73
N LYS A 175 -4.16 -17.89 26.90
CA LYS A 175 -5.35 -17.22 26.36
C LYS A 175 -5.32 -17.21 24.83
N GLU A 176 -4.18 -16.88 24.25
CA GLU A 176 -3.95 -16.83 22.82
C GLU A 176 -4.00 -18.24 22.20
N LEU A 177 -3.50 -19.26 22.90
CA LEU A 177 -3.67 -20.65 22.48
C LEU A 177 -5.15 -21.06 22.41
N SER A 178 -5.94 -20.67 23.40
CA SER A 178 -7.39 -20.91 23.41
C SER A 178 -8.10 -20.19 22.26
N LEU A 179 -7.67 -18.96 21.96
CA LEU A 179 -8.17 -18.20 20.80
C LEU A 179 -7.83 -18.88 19.47
N VAL A 180 -6.59 -19.33 19.29
CA VAL A 180 -6.16 -20.07 18.09
C VAL A 180 -7.02 -21.33 17.92
N LYS A 181 -7.21 -22.13 18.97
CA LYS A 181 -8.08 -23.31 18.92
C LYS A 181 -9.50 -22.95 18.48
N LYS A 182 -10.11 -21.92 19.07
CA LYS A 182 -11.45 -21.46 18.73
C LYS A 182 -11.56 -21.04 17.26
N VAL A 183 -10.60 -20.26 16.76
CA VAL A 183 -10.60 -19.79 15.36
C VAL A 183 -10.39 -20.96 14.41
N SER A 184 -9.43 -21.85 14.69
CA SER A 184 -9.14 -23.03 13.86
C SER A 184 -10.35 -23.94 13.65
N LEU A 185 -11.21 -24.11 14.67
CA LEU A 185 -12.44 -24.90 14.55
C LEU A 185 -13.49 -24.29 13.62
N ASN A 186 -13.41 -22.98 13.37
CA ASN A 186 -14.36 -22.22 12.56
C ASN A 186 -13.75 -21.78 11.21
N ILE A 187 -12.56 -22.26 10.85
CA ILE A 187 -11.98 -21.98 9.53
C ILE A 187 -12.89 -22.60 8.46
N PRO A 188 -13.36 -21.83 7.47
CA PRO A 188 -14.16 -22.36 6.38
C PRO A 188 -13.41 -23.48 5.65
N LYS A 189 -14.09 -24.58 5.31
CA LYS A 189 -13.48 -25.71 4.59
C LYS A 189 -12.82 -25.29 3.27
N SER A 190 -13.33 -24.23 2.63
CA SER A 190 -12.75 -23.63 1.43
C SER A 190 -11.32 -23.11 1.61
N PHE A 191 -10.88 -22.82 2.83
CA PHE A 191 -9.50 -22.38 3.10
C PHE A 191 -8.51 -23.54 3.23
N HIS A 192 -9.00 -24.78 3.30
CA HIS A 192 -8.20 -26.01 3.34
C HIS A 192 -7.81 -26.52 1.94
N SER A 193 -8.20 -25.80 0.88
CA SER A 193 -7.88 -26.11 -0.51
C SER A 193 -6.97 -25.03 -1.11
N ASP A 194 -5.69 -25.35 -1.26
CA ASP A 194 -5.02 -25.50 -2.57
C ASP A 194 -3.57 -25.97 -2.32
N PRO A 195 -3.11 -27.06 -2.97
CA PRO A 195 -1.69 -27.43 -3.05
C PRO A 195 -0.84 -26.38 -3.78
#